data_AF-A0A2U1YN61-F1
#
_entry.id   AF-A0A2U1YN61-F1
#
_cell.length_a   1.000
_cell.length_b   1.000
_cell.length_c   1.000
_cell.angle_alpha   90.00
_cell.angle_beta   90.00
_cell.angle_gamma   90.00
#
_symmetry.space_group_name_H-M   'P 1'
#
loop_
_entity.id
_entity.type
_entity.pdbx_description
1 polymer ?
#
loop_
_entity_poly.entity_id
_entity_poly.type
_entity_poly.pdbx_seq_one_letter_code
_entity_poly.pdbx_strand_id
1 'polypeptide(L)'
;MYHYVVLMMIGASVAGATSWGVYTAVSGSAALSRAERSAAAMDGAALAVMASAFSAGGSVSLPAPAADGGLPDWLGVPSRTPWGKPFRYCPYGEGTGGASMTANGYELGVQTLGGRTYVVSSDDPPVPGTGFVLVSGLPGQDAPACSSVAFADGVFRVPGGRAVGFPFQALRHLRAGGGTIHLSPDGTGAGGSSADPMSLADAAAWWKTARPADARFILSAGTYAQADFGTERRGGRLTVSGTGASITGNLSVPADLSLSGVSVSGSLTVPPGVSADISGGTFGSLQVYGDAVLDGGASVGVLTAASGGRSVLSAASAVTAEARTAGTVSVSGAGSSVTNLYADTGGRATAQNGAAAAVPSAGSGGVVCTYVEGAWSCVNG
;
A
#
# COMPACT_ATOMS: atom_id res chain seq x y z
N MET A 1 58.59 -55.50 -16.57
CA MET A 1 58.59 -54.51 -15.45
C MET A 1 58.31 -53.09 -15.92
N TYR A 2 58.86 -52.63 -17.07
CA TYR A 2 58.65 -51.27 -17.60
C TYR A 2 57.19 -50.92 -17.98
N HIS A 3 56.39 -51.89 -18.46
CA HIS A 3 55.00 -51.63 -18.87
C HIS A 3 54.04 -51.35 -17.69
N TYR A 4 54.32 -51.88 -16.50
CA TYR A 4 53.48 -51.63 -15.32
C TYR A 4 53.66 -50.21 -14.75
N VAL A 5 54.87 -49.63 -14.87
CA VAL A 5 55.16 -48.27 -14.40
C VAL A 5 54.49 -47.22 -15.28
N VAL A 6 54.47 -47.43 -16.60
CA VAL A 6 53.81 -46.53 -17.56
C VAL A 6 52.29 -46.53 -17.37
N LEU A 7 51.68 -47.70 -17.14
CA LEU A 7 50.25 -47.79 -16.85
C LEU A 7 49.86 -47.14 -15.51
N MET A 8 50.71 -47.22 -14.48
CA MET A 8 50.47 -46.51 -13.21
C MET A 8 50.58 -44.98 -13.34
N MET A 9 51.54 -44.46 -14.12
CA MET A 9 51.65 -43.02 -14.35
C MET A 9 50.47 -42.46 -15.17
N ILE A 10 49.97 -43.21 -16.14
CA ILE A 10 48.78 -42.84 -16.91
C ILE A 10 47.53 -42.87 -16.00
N GLY A 11 47.41 -43.88 -15.13
CA GLY A 11 46.30 -43.95 -14.15
C GLY A 11 46.29 -42.79 -13.15
N ALA A 12 47.46 -42.38 -12.64
CA ALA A 12 47.57 -41.26 -11.70
C ALA A 12 47.28 -39.89 -12.36
N SER A 13 47.68 -39.71 -13.62
CA SER A 13 47.43 -38.47 -14.37
C SER A 13 45.96 -38.34 -14.80
N VAL A 14 45.30 -39.45 -15.14
CA VAL A 14 43.85 -39.46 -15.42
C VAL A 14 43.02 -39.22 -14.15
N ALA A 15 43.43 -39.78 -13.00
CA ALA A 15 42.77 -39.52 -11.71
C ALA A 15 42.94 -38.06 -11.24
N GLY A 16 44.11 -37.45 -11.46
CA GLY A 16 44.37 -36.03 -11.15
C GLY A 16 43.59 -35.06 -12.04
N ALA A 17 43.51 -35.35 -13.35
CA ALA A 17 42.78 -34.50 -14.29
C ALA A 17 41.25 -34.54 -14.09
N THR A 18 40.71 -35.73 -13.76
CA THR A 18 39.28 -35.90 -13.47
C THR A 18 38.89 -35.31 -12.12
N SER A 19 39.71 -35.45 -11.08
CA SER A 19 39.45 -34.80 -9.78
C SER A 19 39.58 -33.28 -9.84
N TRP A 20 40.53 -32.73 -10.61
CA TRP A 20 40.60 -31.28 -10.88
C TRP A 20 39.42 -30.78 -11.72
N GLY A 21 39.00 -31.55 -12.74
CA GLY A 21 37.82 -31.26 -13.56
C GLY A 21 36.52 -31.28 -12.75
N VAL A 22 36.34 -32.25 -11.86
CA VAL A 22 35.19 -32.32 -10.94
C VAL A 22 35.27 -31.23 -9.87
N TYR A 23 36.45 -30.92 -9.32
CA TYR A 23 36.62 -29.81 -8.37
C TYR A 23 36.31 -28.46 -9.02
N THR A 24 36.77 -28.21 -10.25
CA THR A 24 36.48 -26.96 -11.00
C THR A 24 35.03 -26.88 -11.47
N ALA A 25 34.40 -28.00 -11.83
CA ALA A 25 32.97 -28.05 -12.16
C ALA A 25 32.06 -27.91 -10.92
N VAL A 26 32.43 -28.52 -9.78
CA VAL A 26 31.70 -28.41 -8.50
C VAL A 26 31.92 -27.05 -7.87
N SER A 27 33.14 -26.49 -7.91
CA SER A 27 33.39 -25.11 -7.47
C SER A 27 32.76 -24.09 -8.41
N GLY A 28 32.72 -24.35 -9.72
CA GLY A 28 32.04 -23.53 -10.72
C GLY A 28 30.51 -23.53 -10.56
N SER A 29 29.89 -24.68 -10.34
CA SER A 29 28.44 -24.80 -10.06
C SER A 29 28.05 -24.31 -8.66
N ALA A 30 28.90 -24.51 -7.66
CA ALA A 30 28.73 -23.90 -6.35
C ALA A 30 28.90 -22.37 -6.41
N ALA A 31 29.83 -21.86 -7.22
CA ALA A 31 30.00 -20.43 -7.44
C ALA A 31 28.83 -19.83 -8.22
N LEU A 32 28.32 -20.52 -9.25
CA LEU A 32 27.15 -20.10 -10.02
C LEU A 32 25.89 -20.09 -9.14
N SER A 33 25.61 -21.19 -8.42
CA SER A 33 24.47 -21.27 -7.50
C SER A 33 24.57 -20.30 -6.31
N ARG A 34 25.78 -19.91 -5.90
CA ARG A 34 25.99 -18.85 -4.89
C ARG A 34 25.81 -17.46 -5.50
N ALA A 35 26.21 -17.25 -6.75
CA ALA A 35 25.99 -16.01 -7.47
C ALA A 35 24.48 -15.78 -7.74
N GLU A 36 23.75 -16.82 -8.16
CA GLU A 36 22.29 -16.79 -8.34
C GLU A 36 21.56 -16.51 -7.02
N ARG A 37 21.94 -17.20 -5.93
CA ARG A 37 21.39 -16.91 -4.60
C ARG A 37 21.72 -15.51 -4.10
N SER A 38 22.90 -14.98 -4.43
CA SER A 38 23.27 -13.60 -4.09
C SER A 38 22.46 -12.59 -4.89
N ALA A 39 22.18 -12.85 -6.16
CA ALA A 39 21.32 -12.00 -6.99
C ALA A 39 19.88 -12.00 -6.46
N ALA A 40 19.31 -13.18 -6.19
CA ALA A 40 17.97 -13.29 -5.61
C ALA A 40 17.85 -12.60 -4.24
N ALA A 41 18.88 -12.68 -3.40
CA ALA A 41 18.92 -11.98 -2.12
C ALA A 41 19.01 -10.46 -2.29
N MET A 42 19.77 -9.96 -3.28
CA MET A 42 19.79 -8.54 -3.64
C MET A 42 18.45 -8.06 -4.18
N ASP A 43 17.78 -8.86 -5.01
CA ASP A 43 16.47 -8.52 -5.56
C ASP A 43 15.41 -8.45 -4.46
N GLY A 44 15.42 -9.41 -3.51
CA GLY A 44 14.55 -9.38 -2.34
C GLY A 44 14.82 -8.17 -1.43
N ALA A 45 16.10 -7.85 -1.20
CA ALA A 45 16.49 -6.65 -0.47
C ALA A 45 16.04 -5.37 -1.19
N ALA A 46 16.21 -5.29 -2.51
CA ALA A 46 15.79 -4.16 -3.31
C ALA A 46 14.27 -3.98 -3.23
N LEU A 47 13.50 -5.06 -3.36
CA LEU A 47 12.04 -5.01 -3.21
C LEU A 47 11.62 -4.49 -1.83
N ALA A 48 12.28 -4.90 -0.75
CA ALA A 48 11.98 -4.38 0.58
C ALA A 48 12.35 -2.90 0.76
N VAL A 49 13.49 -2.46 0.23
CA VAL A 49 13.85 -1.03 0.19
C VAL A 49 12.80 -0.25 -0.61
N MET A 50 12.41 -0.74 -1.79
CA MET A 50 11.42 -0.09 -2.64
C MET A 50 10.04 -0.03 -1.98
N ALA A 51 9.61 -1.12 -1.33
CA ALA A 51 8.36 -1.18 -0.58
C ALA A 51 8.34 -0.26 0.64
N SER A 52 9.51 -0.06 1.25
CA SER A 52 9.68 0.75 2.45
C SER A 52 10.08 2.20 2.17
N ALA A 53 10.31 2.54 0.90
CA ALA A 53 10.54 3.92 0.51
C ALA A 53 9.32 4.76 0.91
N PHE A 54 9.55 6.02 1.27
CA PHE A 54 8.53 7.04 1.55
C PHE A 54 8.64 8.21 0.54
N SER A 55 7.58 9.02 0.36
CA SER A 55 7.51 10.07 -0.67
C SER A 55 6.62 11.16 -0.13
N ALA A 56 7.16 12.35 0.00
CA ALA A 56 6.41 13.55 0.37
C ALA A 56 6.85 14.72 -0.50
N GLY A 57 5.89 15.56 -0.89
CA GLY A 57 6.18 16.76 -1.68
C GLY A 57 6.74 16.49 -3.09
N GLY A 58 6.63 15.26 -3.60
CA GLY A 58 7.14 14.86 -4.92
C GLY A 58 8.58 14.32 -4.91
N SER A 59 9.25 14.29 -3.75
CA SER A 59 10.57 13.68 -3.58
C SER A 59 10.44 12.31 -2.91
N VAL A 60 11.16 11.32 -3.44
CA VAL A 60 11.23 9.98 -2.86
C VAL A 60 12.32 9.96 -1.78
N SER A 61 11.92 9.58 -0.57
CA SER A 61 12.82 9.31 0.54
C SER A 61 13.02 7.81 0.69
N LEU A 62 14.25 7.39 0.93
CA LEU A 62 14.60 5.99 1.06
C LEU A 62 14.91 5.65 2.52
N PRO A 63 14.78 4.39 2.97
CA PRO A 63 15.28 3.99 4.28
C PRO A 63 16.73 4.45 4.48
N ALA A 64 17.06 5.02 5.63
CA ALA A 64 18.45 5.32 5.97
C ALA A 64 19.24 4.02 6.17
N PRO A 65 20.52 3.97 5.79
CA PRO A 65 21.34 2.79 6.03
C PRO A 65 21.55 2.59 7.53
N ALA A 66 21.78 1.34 7.93
CA ALA A 66 22.23 1.03 9.28
C ALA A 66 23.60 1.67 9.57
N ALA A 67 24.00 1.73 10.84
CA ALA A 67 25.28 2.33 11.24
C ALA A 67 26.50 1.63 10.63
N ASP A 68 26.39 0.34 10.33
CA ASP A 68 27.41 -0.44 9.64
C ASP A 68 27.39 -0.24 8.11
N GLY A 69 26.43 0.54 7.60
CA GLY A 69 26.24 0.80 6.19
C GLY A 69 25.38 -0.21 5.44
N GLY A 70 24.83 -1.19 6.14
CA GLY A 70 23.93 -2.18 5.60
C GLY A 70 22.50 -1.67 5.45
N LEU A 71 21.62 -2.60 5.10
CA LEU A 71 20.18 -2.38 5.14
C LEU A 71 19.73 -2.21 6.60
N PRO A 72 18.81 -1.28 6.89
CA PRO A 72 18.27 -1.16 8.23
C PRO A 72 17.51 -2.42 8.66
N ASP A 73 17.71 -2.83 9.91
CA ASP A 73 17.19 -4.09 10.47
C ASP A 73 15.66 -4.19 10.41
N TRP A 74 14.97 -3.05 10.49
CA TRP A 74 13.51 -2.99 10.45
C TRP A 74 12.89 -3.37 9.10
N LEU A 75 13.69 -3.52 8.03
CA LEU A 75 13.21 -4.02 6.75
C LEU A 75 12.91 -5.52 6.77
N GLY A 76 13.40 -6.27 7.78
CA GLY A 76 13.09 -7.69 7.96
C GLY A 76 13.57 -8.59 6.81
N VAL A 77 14.53 -8.14 6.00
CA VAL A 77 15.08 -8.90 4.87
C VAL A 77 16.48 -9.43 5.17
N PRO A 78 16.92 -10.49 4.47
CA PRO A 78 18.30 -10.94 4.53
C PRO A 78 19.27 -9.81 4.16
N SER A 79 19.99 -9.30 5.16
CA SER A 79 21.00 -8.24 4.99
C SER A 79 22.38 -8.79 4.64
N ARG A 80 22.49 -10.10 4.40
CA ARG A 80 23.76 -10.81 4.15
C ARG A 80 23.73 -11.64 2.88
N THR A 81 24.87 -11.66 2.22
CA THR A 81 25.20 -12.54 1.10
C THR A 81 25.18 -14.03 1.52
N PRO A 82 25.07 -14.97 0.56
CA PRO A 82 25.14 -16.41 0.83
C PRO A 82 26.43 -16.90 1.51
N TRP A 83 27.49 -16.09 1.55
CA TRP A 83 28.75 -16.36 2.26
C TRP A 83 28.88 -15.56 3.57
N GLY A 84 27.77 -15.04 4.10
CA GLY A 84 27.70 -14.47 5.46
C GLY A 84 28.17 -13.03 5.60
N LYS A 85 28.56 -12.37 4.50
CA LYS A 85 29.01 -10.97 4.48
C LYS A 85 27.83 -10.02 4.25
N PRO A 86 27.75 -8.87 4.93
CA PRO A 86 26.64 -7.93 4.77
C PRO A 86 26.61 -7.34 3.36
N PHE A 87 25.41 -7.06 2.86
CA PHE A 87 25.23 -6.15 1.74
C PHE A 87 25.55 -4.73 2.18
N ARG A 88 26.07 -3.94 1.25
CA ARG A 88 26.21 -2.50 1.42
C ARG A 88 25.09 -1.81 0.66
N TYR A 89 24.46 -0.85 1.32
CA TYR A 89 23.30 -0.14 0.78
C TYR A 89 23.62 1.34 0.62
N CYS A 90 23.48 1.83 -0.60
CA CYS A 90 23.85 3.18 -1.01
C CYS A 90 22.58 3.94 -1.44
N PRO A 91 21.80 4.51 -0.51
CA PRO A 91 20.66 5.35 -0.84
C PRO A 91 21.08 6.74 -1.31
N TYR A 92 20.34 7.26 -2.29
CA TYR A 92 20.43 8.63 -2.73
C TYR A 92 19.11 9.35 -2.45
N GLY A 93 19.13 10.66 -2.26
CA GLY A 93 17.92 11.47 -2.04
C GLY A 93 17.74 12.52 -3.14
N GLU A 94 16.49 12.78 -3.55
CA GLU A 94 16.16 13.84 -4.54
C GLU A 94 15.76 15.18 -3.90
N GLY A 95 15.68 15.23 -2.57
CA GLY A 95 15.28 16.41 -1.84
C GLY A 95 16.45 17.27 -1.39
N THR A 96 16.13 18.32 -0.65
CA THR A 96 17.10 19.22 -0.01
C THR A 96 16.87 19.27 1.49
N GLY A 97 17.94 19.37 2.27
CA GLY A 97 17.87 19.47 3.74
C GLY A 97 17.94 18.11 4.45
N GLY A 98 17.47 18.07 5.70
CA GLY A 98 17.65 16.94 6.62
C GLY A 98 18.77 17.17 7.64
N ALA A 99 18.78 16.36 8.70
CA ALA A 99 19.90 16.27 9.62
C ALA A 99 21.06 15.54 8.92
N SER A 100 22.28 16.04 9.06
CA SER A 100 23.46 15.39 8.46
C SER A 100 23.74 14.05 9.14
N MET A 101 23.93 13.02 8.32
CA MET A 101 24.37 11.69 8.70
C MET A 101 25.44 11.25 7.71
N THR A 102 26.59 10.80 8.21
CA THR A 102 27.60 10.16 7.36
C THR A 102 27.42 8.65 7.42
N ALA A 103 27.20 8.03 6.27
CA ALA A 103 27.17 6.58 6.15
C ALA A 103 27.89 6.17 4.85
N ASN A 104 28.63 5.07 4.89
CA ASN A 104 29.25 4.48 3.69
C ASN A 104 30.19 5.39 2.90
N GLY A 105 30.77 6.39 3.57
CA GLY A 105 31.79 7.26 3.00
C GLY A 105 31.25 8.46 2.21
N TYR A 106 29.98 8.81 2.36
CA TYR A 106 29.39 10.03 1.81
C TYR A 106 28.34 10.62 2.76
N GLU A 107 27.95 11.87 2.55
CA GLU A 107 26.99 12.59 3.39
C GLU A 107 25.56 12.35 2.92
N LEU A 108 24.67 12.14 3.89
CA LEU A 108 23.24 11.97 3.72
C LEU A 108 22.52 13.02 4.57
N GLY A 109 21.56 13.71 3.99
CA GLY A 109 20.52 14.38 4.77
C GLY A 109 19.44 13.38 5.12
N VAL A 110 19.16 13.23 6.41
CA VAL A 110 18.15 12.30 6.91
C VAL A 110 17.02 13.00 7.68
N GLN A 111 15.86 12.36 7.72
CA GLN A 111 14.69 12.78 8.47
C GLN A 111 14.08 11.58 9.20
N THR A 112 13.66 11.77 10.44
CA THR A 112 12.94 10.74 11.20
C THR A 112 11.42 10.92 11.05
N LEU A 113 10.74 9.85 10.66
CA LEU A 113 9.29 9.78 10.52
C LEU A 113 8.80 8.46 11.15
N GLY A 114 7.83 8.52 12.06
CA GLY A 114 7.28 7.33 12.71
C GLY A 114 8.34 6.48 13.43
N GLY A 115 9.36 7.11 14.02
CA GLY A 115 10.48 6.42 14.68
C GLY A 115 11.49 5.76 13.74
N ARG A 116 11.34 5.89 12.41
CA ARG A 116 12.29 5.38 11.41
C ARG A 116 12.99 6.53 10.71
N THR A 117 14.26 6.32 10.34
CA THR A 117 15.08 7.34 9.67
C THR A 117 15.11 7.09 8.16
N TYR A 118 14.92 8.15 7.39
CA TYR A 118 14.88 8.13 5.92
C TYR A 118 15.88 9.13 5.34
N VAL A 119 16.51 8.78 4.22
CA VAL A 119 17.33 9.67 3.40
C VAL A 119 16.42 10.57 2.59
N VAL A 120 16.62 11.88 2.74
CA VAL A 120 15.90 12.94 2.01
C VAL A 120 16.81 13.71 1.06
N SER A 121 18.12 13.74 1.32
CA SER A 121 19.11 14.30 0.42
C SER A 121 20.42 13.50 0.52
N SER A 122 21.26 13.57 -0.50
CA SER A 122 22.57 12.93 -0.52
C SER A 122 23.50 13.66 -1.47
N ASP A 123 24.80 13.35 -1.38
CA ASP A 123 25.74 13.67 -2.46
C ASP A 123 25.28 13.03 -3.79
N ASP A 124 25.72 13.62 -4.91
CA ASP A 124 25.28 13.26 -6.25
C ASP A 124 25.51 11.76 -6.56
N PRO A 125 24.49 11.02 -7.03
CA PRO A 125 24.65 9.64 -7.41
C PRO A 125 25.57 9.48 -8.63
N PRO A 126 26.21 8.30 -8.82
CA PRO A 126 27.04 8.02 -10.01
C PRO A 126 26.31 8.20 -11.35
N VAL A 127 24.98 8.07 -11.34
CA VAL A 127 24.09 8.41 -12.47
C VAL A 127 22.92 9.24 -11.93
N PRO A 128 22.64 10.42 -12.50
CA PRO A 128 21.45 11.21 -12.13
C PRO A 128 20.16 10.39 -12.22
N GLY A 129 19.29 10.51 -11.22
CA GLY A 129 18.04 9.76 -11.13
C GLY A 129 18.15 8.34 -10.58
N THR A 130 19.34 7.92 -10.12
CA THR A 130 19.50 6.68 -9.34
C THR A 130 18.93 6.86 -7.93
N GLY A 131 18.03 5.97 -7.53
CA GLY A 131 17.45 5.93 -6.19
C GLY A 131 18.40 5.31 -5.18
N PHE A 132 18.81 4.06 -5.41
CA PHE A 132 19.81 3.41 -4.57
C PHE A 132 20.61 2.37 -5.34
N VAL A 133 21.77 2.01 -4.78
CA VAL A 133 22.59 0.87 -5.22
C VAL A 133 22.75 -0.12 -4.08
N LEU A 134 22.58 -1.41 -4.39
CA LEU A 134 22.98 -2.51 -3.52
C LEU A 134 24.30 -3.08 -3.99
N VAL A 135 25.21 -3.30 -3.05
CA VAL A 135 26.57 -3.76 -3.32
C VAL A 135 26.86 -5.02 -2.50
N SER A 136 27.48 -6.02 -3.14
CA SER A 136 28.12 -7.14 -2.43
C SER A 136 29.59 -7.23 -2.79
N GLY A 137 30.38 -7.68 -1.82
CA GLY A 137 31.76 -8.11 -2.05
C GLY A 137 31.79 -9.49 -2.71
N LEU A 138 32.95 -9.88 -3.25
CA LEU A 138 33.19 -11.25 -3.67
C LEU A 138 33.24 -12.22 -2.48
N PRO A 139 33.16 -13.55 -2.70
CA PRO A 139 33.29 -14.53 -1.62
C PRO A 139 34.54 -14.30 -0.77
N GLY A 140 34.35 -14.18 0.55
CA GLY A 140 35.42 -13.91 1.52
C GLY A 140 35.79 -12.42 1.68
N GLN A 141 35.22 -11.52 0.88
CA GLN A 141 35.48 -10.09 0.91
C GLN A 141 34.26 -9.31 1.44
N ASP A 142 34.51 -8.21 2.13
CA ASP A 142 33.46 -7.29 2.54
C ASP A 142 32.97 -6.46 1.35
N ALA A 143 31.72 -5.99 1.43
CA ALA A 143 31.16 -5.14 0.39
C ALA A 143 31.91 -3.79 0.33
N PRO A 144 32.37 -3.37 -0.86
CA PRO A 144 33.03 -2.08 -1.07
C PRO A 144 32.19 -0.89 -0.58
N ALA A 145 32.85 0.24 -0.31
CA ALA A 145 32.18 1.47 0.12
C ALA A 145 31.31 2.06 -0.99
N CYS A 146 30.27 2.82 -0.64
CA CYS A 146 29.38 3.44 -1.61
C CYS A 146 30.08 4.49 -2.48
N SER A 147 31.11 5.16 -1.93
CA SER A 147 31.98 6.07 -2.67
C SER A 147 32.80 5.39 -3.78
N SER A 148 32.89 4.06 -3.79
CA SER A 148 33.57 3.29 -4.84
C SER A 148 32.66 2.84 -5.99
N VAL A 149 31.36 3.13 -5.90
CA VAL A 149 30.40 2.80 -6.96
C VAL A 149 30.61 3.76 -8.13
N ALA A 150 30.87 3.21 -9.31
CA ALA A 150 30.96 3.94 -10.56
C ALA A 150 29.95 3.38 -11.56
N PHE A 151 29.58 4.17 -12.56
CA PHE A 151 28.78 3.71 -13.68
C PHE A 151 29.61 3.79 -14.96
N ALA A 152 29.81 2.64 -15.61
CA ALA A 152 30.59 2.55 -16.84
C ALA A 152 30.01 1.44 -17.72
N ASP A 153 30.01 1.68 -19.04
CA ASP A 153 29.48 0.74 -20.05
C ASP A 153 28.03 0.30 -19.78
N GLY A 154 27.20 1.20 -19.24
CA GLY A 154 25.78 0.93 -18.97
C GLY A 154 25.50 0.10 -17.72
N VAL A 155 26.51 -0.20 -16.88
CA VAL A 155 26.35 -1.03 -15.67
C VAL A 155 27.05 -0.40 -14.48
N PHE A 156 26.49 -0.59 -13.28
CA PHE A 156 27.13 -0.21 -12.02
C PHE A 156 28.33 -1.14 -11.73
N ARG A 157 29.48 -0.54 -11.41
CA ARG A 157 30.73 -1.25 -11.12
C ARG A 157 31.25 -0.85 -9.74
N VAL A 158 31.82 -1.83 -9.07
CA VAL A 158 32.57 -1.65 -7.82
C VAL A 158 33.83 -2.52 -7.86
N PRO A 159 34.97 -2.05 -7.34
CA PRO A 159 36.17 -2.88 -7.21
C PRO A 159 35.91 -4.06 -6.27
N GLY A 160 36.20 -5.29 -6.71
CA GLY A 160 36.12 -6.47 -5.83
C GLY A 160 34.68 -6.87 -5.42
N GLY A 161 33.67 -6.46 -6.20
CA GLY A 161 32.28 -6.73 -5.87
C GLY A 161 31.32 -6.70 -7.05
N ARG A 162 30.02 -6.72 -6.72
CA ARG A 162 28.91 -6.52 -7.66
C ARG A 162 28.02 -5.40 -7.14
N ALA A 163 27.47 -4.61 -8.06
CA ALA A 163 26.57 -3.52 -7.76
C ALA A 163 25.35 -3.59 -8.67
N VAL A 164 24.16 -3.35 -8.10
CA VAL A 164 22.89 -3.24 -8.83
C VAL A 164 22.22 -1.94 -8.41
N GLY A 165 21.93 -1.07 -9.37
CA GLY A 165 21.29 0.21 -9.11
C GLY A 165 19.84 0.25 -9.58
N PHE A 166 19.02 0.96 -8.82
CA PHE A 166 17.58 1.09 -9.04
C PHE A 166 17.23 2.58 -9.22
N PRO A 167 16.58 2.97 -10.32
CA PRO A 167 16.24 4.37 -10.56
C PRO A 167 15.03 4.83 -9.74
N PHE A 168 14.98 6.13 -9.41
CA PHE A 168 13.80 6.74 -8.80
C PHE A 168 12.55 6.59 -9.64
N GLN A 169 12.67 6.51 -10.97
CA GLN A 169 11.53 6.26 -11.83
C GLN A 169 10.87 4.90 -11.57
N ALA A 170 11.65 3.85 -11.27
CA ALA A 170 11.09 2.54 -10.89
C ALA A 170 10.38 2.61 -9.53
N LEU A 171 10.95 3.35 -8.58
CA LEU A 171 10.34 3.63 -7.27
C LEU A 171 9.02 4.41 -7.39
N ARG A 172 8.98 5.41 -8.28
CA ARG A 172 7.79 6.23 -8.54
C ARG A 172 6.69 5.42 -9.24
N HIS A 173 7.03 4.54 -10.17
CA HIS A 173 6.04 3.65 -10.81
C HIS A 173 5.44 2.63 -9.85
N LEU A 174 6.23 2.10 -8.90
CA LEU A 174 5.71 1.22 -7.83
C LEU A 174 4.74 1.92 -6.88
N ARG A 175 4.75 3.26 -6.80
CA ARG A 175 3.87 4.03 -5.91
C ARG A 175 2.74 4.79 -6.58
N ALA A 176 2.92 5.20 -7.83
CA ALA A 176 1.83 5.70 -8.65
C ALA A 176 0.79 4.59 -8.92
N GLY A 177 1.19 3.32 -8.83
CA GLY A 177 0.33 2.15 -9.08
C GLY A 177 -0.58 1.71 -7.93
N GLY A 178 -0.49 2.34 -6.77
CA GLY A 178 -1.23 1.91 -5.60
C GLY A 178 -0.68 0.68 -4.89
N GLY A 179 -1.13 0.47 -3.65
CA GLY A 179 -0.57 -0.55 -2.78
C GLY A 179 -1.48 -0.95 -1.64
N THR A 180 -1.26 -2.17 -1.15
CA THR A 180 -1.96 -2.72 0.02
C THR A 180 -1.18 -2.32 1.29
N ILE A 181 -1.86 -1.65 2.21
CA ILE A 181 -1.34 -1.29 3.54
C ILE A 181 -2.16 -2.04 4.59
N HIS A 182 -1.48 -2.80 5.43
CA HIS A 182 -2.07 -3.50 6.56
C HIS A 182 -2.09 -2.60 7.79
N LEU A 183 -3.26 -2.47 8.42
CA LEU A 183 -3.50 -1.59 9.55
C LEU A 183 -3.91 -2.37 10.80
N SER A 184 -3.58 -1.82 11.97
CA SER A 184 -4.02 -2.31 13.28
C SER A 184 -4.31 -1.12 14.20
N PRO A 185 -5.24 -1.22 15.17
CA PRO A 185 -5.50 -0.15 16.13
C PRO A 185 -4.23 0.31 16.85
N ASP A 186 -3.40 -0.66 17.24
CA ASP A 186 -2.13 -0.47 17.94
C ASP A 186 -0.92 -0.57 16.99
N GLY A 187 -1.14 -0.40 15.68
CA GLY A 187 -0.10 -0.54 14.67
C GLY A 187 1.01 0.49 14.85
N THR A 188 2.26 0.03 14.90
CA THR A 188 3.47 0.87 14.98
C THR A 188 4.44 0.59 13.81
N GLY A 189 4.02 -0.26 12.88
CA GLY A 189 4.78 -0.73 11.73
C GLY A 189 4.67 0.14 10.50
N ALA A 190 5.23 -0.34 9.38
CA ALA A 190 5.13 0.31 8.07
C ALA A 190 3.94 -0.17 7.22
N GLY A 191 3.15 -1.12 7.70
CA GLY A 191 1.95 -1.60 7.02
C GLY A 191 2.23 -2.47 5.80
N GLY A 192 3.47 -2.95 5.62
CA GLY A 192 3.83 -3.83 4.51
C GLY A 192 3.27 -5.25 4.64
N SER A 193 2.84 -5.66 5.83
CA SER A 193 2.22 -6.97 6.09
C SER A 193 1.35 -6.94 7.34
N SER A 194 0.51 -7.96 7.54
CA SER A 194 -0.28 -8.12 8.77
C SER A 194 0.57 -8.32 10.03
N ALA A 195 1.85 -8.70 9.89
CA ALA A 195 2.78 -8.84 11.02
C ALA A 195 3.52 -7.53 11.36
N ASP A 196 3.50 -6.54 10.46
CA ASP A 196 4.06 -5.19 10.65
C ASP A 196 2.99 -4.13 10.34
N PRO A 197 1.85 -4.11 11.04
CA PRO A 197 0.74 -3.23 10.70
C PRO A 197 1.03 -1.77 11.07
N MET A 198 0.59 -0.84 10.21
CA MET A 198 0.65 0.61 10.46
C MET A 198 -0.59 1.09 11.23
N SER A 199 -0.49 2.22 11.94
CA SER A 199 -1.67 2.89 12.50
C SER A 199 -2.53 3.52 11.40
N LEU A 200 -3.84 3.68 11.63
CA LEU A 200 -4.71 4.40 10.68
C LEU A 200 -4.33 5.88 10.54
N ALA A 201 -3.82 6.51 11.61
CA ALA A 201 -3.36 7.89 11.58
C ALA A 201 -2.16 8.08 10.65
N ASP A 202 -1.16 7.19 10.74
CA ASP A 202 0.01 7.22 9.86
C ASP A 202 -0.37 6.90 8.41
N ALA A 203 -1.31 5.96 8.20
CA ALA A 203 -1.80 5.63 6.86
C ALA A 203 -2.54 6.81 6.21
N ALA A 204 -3.32 7.57 6.98
CA ALA A 204 -3.96 8.79 6.49
C ALA A 204 -2.94 9.90 6.18
N ALA A 205 -1.89 10.04 7.01
CA ALA A 205 -0.79 10.97 6.73
C ALA A 205 -0.02 10.58 5.45
N TRP A 206 0.23 9.29 5.26
CA TRP A 206 0.78 8.74 4.02
C TRP A 206 -0.13 9.02 2.82
N TRP A 207 -1.43 8.78 2.92
CA TRP A 207 -2.37 9.04 1.83
C TRP A 207 -2.34 10.51 1.38
N LYS A 208 -2.36 11.44 2.35
CA LYS A 208 -2.30 12.89 2.09
C LYS A 208 -1.03 13.31 1.35
N THR A 209 0.09 12.67 1.66
CA THR A 209 1.42 13.02 1.13
C THR A 209 1.73 12.32 -0.18
N ALA A 210 1.45 11.00 -0.26
CA ALA A 210 1.75 10.17 -1.42
C ALA A 210 0.75 10.35 -2.56
N ARG A 211 -0.51 10.66 -2.26
CA ARG A 211 -1.60 10.89 -3.23
C ARG A 211 -1.68 9.78 -4.29
N PRO A 212 -1.81 8.52 -3.88
CA PRO A 212 -1.77 7.41 -4.82
C PRO A 212 -3.01 7.42 -5.74
N ALA A 213 -2.89 6.86 -6.94
CA ALA A 213 -4.02 6.72 -7.87
C ALA A 213 -4.99 5.60 -7.46
N ASP A 214 -4.52 4.65 -6.67
CA ASP A 214 -5.32 3.61 -6.01
C ASP A 214 -4.64 3.27 -4.68
N ALA A 215 -5.35 2.95 -3.60
CA ALA A 215 -4.74 2.30 -2.44
C ALA A 215 -5.72 1.37 -1.78
N ARG A 216 -5.19 0.35 -1.11
CA ARG A 216 -5.97 -0.64 -0.38
C ARG A 216 -5.54 -0.69 1.08
N PHE A 217 -6.42 -0.37 2.01
CA PHE A 217 -6.20 -0.52 3.44
C PHE A 217 -6.88 -1.78 3.93
N ILE A 218 -6.11 -2.66 4.57
CA ILE A 218 -6.60 -3.89 5.20
C ILE A 218 -6.51 -3.71 6.71
N LEU A 219 -7.65 -3.46 7.35
CA LEU A 219 -7.75 -3.25 8.78
C LEU A 219 -7.89 -4.60 9.49
N SER A 220 -7.07 -4.86 10.50
CA SER A 220 -7.34 -5.91 11.48
C SER A 220 -8.54 -5.54 12.34
N ALA A 221 -9.17 -6.53 12.98
CA ALA A 221 -10.29 -6.31 13.87
C ALA A 221 -9.88 -5.41 15.06
N GLY A 222 -10.79 -4.53 15.47
CA GLY A 222 -10.59 -3.63 16.59
C GLY A 222 -11.08 -2.21 16.33
N THR A 223 -10.81 -1.32 17.29
CA THR A 223 -11.35 0.05 17.31
C THR A 223 -10.28 1.05 16.94
N TYR A 224 -10.48 1.76 15.83
CA TYR A 224 -9.57 2.78 15.33
C TYR A 224 -10.06 4.17 15.74
N ALA A 225 -9.13 5.03 16.15
CA ALA A 225 -9.41 6.45 16.26
C ALA A 225 -9.71 7.07 14.89
N GLN A 226 -10.52 8.12 14.85
CA GLN A 226 -10.72 8.92 13.64
C GLN A 226 -9.37 9.37 13.07
N ALA A 227 -9.22 9.28 11.75
CA ALA A 227 -8.08 9.81 11.02
C ALA A 227 -8.51 10.89 10.02
N ASP A 228 -7.63 11.85 9.79
CA ASP A 228 -7.85 12.96 8.85
C ASP A 228 -7.19 12.68 7.50
N PHE A 229 -8.03 12.44 6.48
CA PHE A 229 -7.62 12.24 5.09
C PHE A 229 -7.54 13.56 4.30
N GLY A 230 -7.82 14.69 4.93
CA GLY A 230 -7.83 16.01 4.31
C GLY A 230 -9.13 16.34 3.59
N THR A 231 -9.19 17.53 3.01
CA THR A 231 -10.39 18.08 2.35
C THR A 231 -10.23 18.30 0.84
N GLU A 232 -8.99 18.31 0.34
CA GLU A 232 -8.72 18.52 -1.07
C GLU A 232 -8.90 17.22 -1.85
N ARG A 233 -9.66 17.29 -2.96
CA ARG A 233 -9.82 16.15 -3.88
C ARG A 233 -8.51 15.84 -4.60
N ARG A 234 -7.65 15.05 -3.97
CA ARG A 234 -6.32 14.68 -4.46
C ARG A 234 -6.02 13.23 -4.08
N GLY A 235 -5.79 12.40 -5.08
CA GLY A 235 -5.71 10.94 -4.96
C GLY A 235 -6.77 10.28 -5.84
N GLY A 236 -6.62 8.99 -6.11
CA GLY A 236 -7.63 8.20 -6.82
C GLY A 236 -8.44 7.34 -5.85
N ARG A 237 -8.70 6.08 -6.16
CA ARG A 237 -9.60 5.24 -5.34
C ARG A 237 -8.94 4.80 -4.04
N LEU A 238 -9.66 4.85 -2.91
CA LEU A 238 -9.27 4.22 -1.65
C LEU A 238 -10.21 3.04 -1.40
N THR A 239 -9.65 1.83 -1.35
CA THR A 239 -10.35 0.62 -0.93
C THR A 239 -9.99 0.32 0.52
N VAL A 240 -10.97 0.11 1.38
CA VAL A 240 -10.78 -0.17 2.81
C VAL A 240 -11.57 -1.43 3.15
N SER A 241 -10.90 -2.45 3.66
CA SER A 241 -11.51 -3.72 4.04
C SER A 241 -11.07 -4.14 5.43
N GLY A 242 -11.99 -4.64 6.27
CA GLY A 242 -11.63 -5.10 7.61
C GLY A 242 -12.81 -5.57 8.43
N THR A 243 -13.11 -6.87 8.36
CA THR A 243 -14.20 -7.47 9.13
C THR A 243 -13.95 -7.32 10.63
N GLY A 244 -14.91 -6.71 11.33
CA GLY A 244 -14.79 -6.45 12.78
C GLY A 244 -13.92 -5.23 13.12
N ALA A 245 -13.52 -4.43 12.13
CA ALA A 245 -12.92 -3.12 12.35
C ALA A 245 -14.00 -2.06 12.53
N SER A 246 -13.81 -1.16 13.50
CA SER A 246 -14.70 -0.03 13.77
C SER A 246 -13.89 1.26 13.86
N ILE A 247 -14.22 2.25 13.04
CA ILE A 247 -13.64 3.59 13.10
C ILE A 247 -14.55 4.46 13.98
N THR A 248 -13.97 5.03 15.03
CA THR A 248 -14.68 5.95 15.92
C THR A 248 -14.76 7.34 15.29
N GLY A 249 -15.87 8.03 15.53
CA GLY A 249 -16.05 9.40 15.04
C GLY A 249 -16.45 9.46 13.57
N ASN A 250 -16.09 10.57 12.91
CA ASN A 250 -16.52 10.85 11.55
C ASN A 250 -15.45 10.44 10.53
N LEU A 251 -15.87 9.86 9.42
CA LEU A 251 -14.98 9.53 8.30
C LEU A 251 -15.39 10.36 7.08
N SER A 252 -14.43 11.09 6.52
CA SER A 252 -14.58 11.71 5.21
C SER A 252 -13.28 11.53 4.45
N VAL A 253 -13.38 11.00 3.23
CA VAL A 253 -12.24 10.79 2.34
C VAL A 253 -12.53 11.61 1.09
N PRO A 254 -11.63 12.53 0.68
CA PRO A 254 -11.85 13.40 -0.47
C PRO A 254 -11.51 12.67 -1.79
N ALA A 255 -11.88 11.39 -1.91
CA ALA A 255 -11.58 10.55 -3.06
C ALA A 255 -12.56 9.38 -3.14
N ASP A 256 -12.63 8.73 -4.31
CA ASP A 256 -13.54 7.60 -4.50
C ASP A 256 -13.24 6.49 -3.49
N LEU A 257 -14.27 6.00 -2.82
CA LEU A 257 -14.13 5.14 -1.66
C LEU A 257 -14.81 3.80 -1.91
N SER A 258 -14.16 2.70 -1.52
CA SER A 258 -14.79 1.38 -1.40
C SER A 258 -14.58 0.87 0.01
N LEU A 259 -15.65 0.60 0.74
CA LEU A 259 -15.65 0.07 2.11
C LEU A 259 -16.22 -1.33 2.13
N SER A 260 -15.49 -2.28 2.74
CA SER A 260 -15.94 -3.66 2.87
C SER A 260 -15.82 -4.17 4.31
N GLY A 261 -16.96 -4.40 4.97
CA GLY A 261 -17.02 -5.01 6.30
C GLY A 261 -16.51 -4.14 7.45
N VAL A 262 -16.35 -2.83 7.23
CA VAL A 262 -15.87 -1.84 8.21
C VAL A 262 -17.04 -1.03 8.75
N SER A 263 -17.06 -0.81 10.07
CA SER A 263 -18.06 0.03 10.74
C SER A 263 -17.51 1.43 11.02
N VAL A 264 -18.39 2.45 11.03
CA VAL A 264 -18.08 3.83 11.43
C VAL A 264 -19.11 4.29 12.46
N SER A 265 -18.67 4.61 13.68
CA SER A 265 -19.62 4.93 14.76
C SER A 265 -20.31 6.30 14.60
N GLY A 266 -19.63 7.27 13.97
CA GLY A 266 -20.16 8.60 13.68
C GLY A 266 -20.74 8.72 12.27
N SER A 267 -20.41 9.81 11.58
CA SER A 267 -20.85 10.04 10.21
C SER A 267 -19.81 9.61 9.18
N LEU A 268 -20.26 8.86 8.16
CA LEU A 268 -19.54 8.74 6.89
C LEU A 268 -20.02 9.85 5.96
N THR A 269 -19.11 10.71 5.48
CA THR A 269 -19.44 11.80 4.57
C THR A 269 -18.84 11.54 3.19
N VAL A 270 -19.70 11.47 2.17
CA VAL A 270 -19.34 11.34 0.75
C VAL A 270 -19.40 12.72 0.10
N PRO A 271 -18.26 13.37 -0.18
CA PRO A 271 -18.22 14.75 -0.69
C PRO A 271 -18.75 14.88 -2.14
N PRO A 272 -19.04 16.10 -2.60
CA PRO A 272 -19.42 16.33 -4.00
C PRO A 272 -18.40 15.78 -4.99
N GLY A 273 -18.90 15.09 -6.03
CA GLY A 273 -18.09 14.52 -7.10
C GLY A 273 -17.31 13.26 -6.73
N VAL A 274 -17.42 12.77 -5.50
CA VAL A 274 -16.84 11.51 -5.03
C VAL A 274 -17.89 10.41 -5.10
N SER A 275 -17.47 9.19 -5.45
CA SER A 275 -18.32 8.00 -5.37
C SER A 275 -17.88 7.09 -4.21
N ALA A 276 -18.84 6.57 -3.44
CA ALA A 276 -18.61 5.59 -2.39
C ALA A 276 -19.34 4.28 -2.68
N ASP A 277 -18.67 3.15 -2.52
CA ASP A 277 -19.20 1.79 -2.62
C ASP A 277 -19.05 1.11 -1.26
N ILE A 278 -20.14 0.67 -0.64
CA ILE A 278 -20.18 0.19 0.74
C ILE A 278 -20.80 -1.20 0.80
N SER A 279 -19.96 -2.21 1.02
CA SER A 279 -20.36 -3.61 1.14
C SER A 279 -20.21 -4.10 2.58
N GLY A 280 -21.30 -4.05 3.34
CA GLY A 280 -21.35 -4.47 4.75
C GLY A 280 -20.84 -3.43 5.77
N GLY A 281 -20.97 -3.74 7.05
CA GLY A 281 -20.61 -2.85 8.18
C GLY A 281 -21.78 -2.11 8.79
N THR A 282 -21.53 -1.34 9.85
CA THR A 282 -22.52 -0.51 10.55
C THR A 282 -22.10 0.94 10.62
N PHE A 283 -23.00 1.86 10.27
CA PHE A 283 -22.73 3.29 10.17
C PHE A 283 -23.73 4.07 11.02
N GLY A 284 -23.24 4.97 11.89
CA GLY A 284 -24.11 5.83 12.68
C GLY A 284 -24.97 6.73 11.79
N SER A 285 -24.31 7.46 10.88
CA SER A 285 -24.99 8.20 9.81
C SER A 285 -24.18 8.19 8.51
N LEU A 286 -24.87 8.33 7.38
CA LEU A 286 -24.28 8.48 6.06
C LEU A 286 -24.79 9.78 5.42
N GLN A 287 -23.89 10.72 5.16
CA GLN A 287 -24.17 12.00 4.50
C GLN A 287 -23.63 11.96 3.07
N VAL A 288 -24.51 12.06 2.09
CA VAL A 288 -24.18 11.89 0.68
C VAL A 288 -24.39 13.21 -0.08
N TYR A 289 -23.29 13.82 -0.50
CA TYR A 289 -23.25 14.97 -1.39
C TYR A 289 -22.78 14.59 -2.81
N GLY A 290 -22.11 13.45 -2.95
CA GLY A 290 -21.74 12.82 -4.22
C GLY A 290 -22.61 11.60 -4.53
N ASP A 291 -22.00 10.48 -4.89
CA ASP A 291 -22.71 9.22 -5.16
C ASP A 291 -22.36 8.16 -4.10
N ALA A 292 -23.36 7.45 -3.58
CA ALA A 292 -23.15 6.34 -2.67
C ALA A 292 -23.95 5.10 -3.11
N VAL A 293 -23.30 3.94 -3.11
CA VAL A 293 -23.92 2.63 -3.30
C VAL A 293 -23.72 1.82 -2.02
N LEU A 294 -24.82 1.26 -1.51
CA LEU A 294 -24.83 0.42 -0.32
C LEU A 294 -25.33 -0.97 -0.70
N ASP A 295 -24.49 -1.97 -0.44
CA ASP A 295 -24.79 -3.38 -0.68
C ASP A 295 -24.26 -4.27 0.47
N GLY A 296 -24.25 -5.60 0.26
CA GLY A 296 -23.50 -6.52 1.12
C GLY A 296 -23.92 -6.61 2.60
N GLY A 297 -25.12 -6.12 2.96
CA GLY A 297 -25.61 -6.11 4.34
C GLY A 297 -25.13 -4.93 5.19
N ALA A 298 -24.79 -3.80 4.56
CA ALA A 298 -24.51 -2.56 5.28
C ALA A 298 -25.75 -2.06 6.05
N SER A 299 -25.57 -1.62 7.30
CA SER A 299 -26.63 -1.03 8.11
C SER A 299 -26.29 0.42 8.46
N VAL A 300 -27.24 1.32 8.24
CA VAL A 300 -27.08 2.76 8.48
C VAL A 300 -28.16 3.24 9.44
N GLY A 301 -27.78 3.95 10.51
CA GLY A 301 -28.77 4.59 11.37
C GLY A 301 -29.57 5.64 10.61
N VAL A 302 -28.89 6.67 10.12
CA VAL A 302 -29.50 7.76 9.34
C VAL A 302 -28.79 7.97 8.00
N LEU A 303 -29.53 7.87 6.90
CA LEU A 303 -29.07 8.25 5.56
C LEU A 303 -29.60 9.63 5.21
N THR A 304 -28.71 10.55 4.84
CA THR A 304 -29.07 11.87 4.33
C THR A 304 -28.43 12.08 2.96
N ALA A 305 -29.24 12.21 1.92
CA ALA A 305 -28.78 12.59 0.59
C ALA A 305 -29.11 14.06 0.32
N ALA A 306 -28.07 14.91 0.28
CA ALA A 306 -28.21 16.34 0.02
C ALA A 306 -28.58 16.62 -1.44
N SER A 307 -28.92 17.87 -1.75
CA SER A 307 -29.18 18.29 -3.14
C SER A 307 -27.98 17.98 -4.04
N GLY A 308 -28.22 17.34 -5.18
CA GLY A 308 -27.19 16.83 -6.09
C GLY A 308 -26.57 15.50 -5.68
N GLY A 309 -26.77 15.04 -4.45
CA GLY A 309 -26.33 13.74 -3.97
C GLY A 309 -27.26 12.61 -4.42
N ARG A 310 -26.68 11.43 -4.68
CA ARG A 310 -27.41 10.23 -5.07
C ARG A 310 -26.99 9.04 -4.20
N SER A 311 -27.98 8.37 -3.61
CA SER A 311 -27.76 7.14 -2.86
C SER A 311 -28.56 5.99 -3.45
N VAL A 312 -27.92 4.84 -3.62
CA VAL A 312 -28.55 3.59 -4.05
C VAL A 312 -28.34 2.55 -2.97
N LEU A 313 -29.44 1.97 -2.50
CA LEU A 313 -29.44 0.84 -1.58
C LEU A 313 -29.88 -0.38 -2.39
N SER A 314 -28.96 -1.31 -2.58
CA SER A 314 -29.16 -2.48 -3.42
C SER A 314 -28.52 -3.72 -2.79
N ALA A 315 -29.23 -4.45 -1.94
CA ALA A 315 -28.90 -5.83 -1.54
C ALA A 315 -29.89 -6.42 -0.52
N ALA A 316 -29.74 -7.72 -0.26
CA ALA A 316 -30.59 -8.55 0.60
C ALA A 316 -30.60 -8.21 2.11
N SER A 317 -29.91 -7.17 2.58
CA SER A 317 -29.94 -6.79 4.02
C SER A 317 -29.55 -5.33 4.29
N ALA A 318 -29.64 -4.43 3.31
CA ALA A 318 -29.34 -3.02 3.57
C ALA A 318 -30.47 -2.40 4.38
N VAL A 319 -30.21 -2.07 5.65
CA VAL A 319 -31.20 -1.50 6.56
C VAL A 319 -30.87 -0.05 6.83
N THR A 320 -31.84 0.84 6.64
CA THR A 320 -31.73 2.22 7.10
C THR A 320 -32.89 2.55 8.02
N ALA A 321 -32.63 3.08 9.23
CA ALA A 321 -33.73 3.48 10.10
C ALA A 321 -34.43 4.73 9.57
N GLU A 322 -33.68 5.69 9.04
CA GLU A 322 -34.24 6.91 8.48
C GLU A 322 -33.48 7.37 7.23
N ALA A 323 -34.18 7.58 6.12
CA ALA A 323 -33.63 8.16 4.90
C ALA A 323 -34.30 9.51 4.62
N ARG A 324 -33.54 10.60 4.71
CA ARG A 324 -33.97 11.95 4.33
C ARG A 324 -33.28 12.39 3.04
N THR A 325 -34.00 12.96 2.09
CA THR A 325 -33.38 13.39 0.84
C THR A 325 -33.89 14.72 0.31
N ALA A 326 -32.94 15.61 0.00
CA ALA A 326 -33.13 16.72 -0.94
C ALA A 326 -32.49 16.41 -2.32
N GLY A 327 -31.88 15.23 -2.45
CA GLY A 327 -31.29 14.68 -3.67
C GLY A 327 -32.07 13.45 -4.16
N THR A 328 -31.39 12.37 -4.52
CA THR A 328 -32.05 11.12 -4.94
C THR A 328 -31.68 9.95 -4.04
N VAL A 329 -32.68 9.20 -3.56
CA VAL A 329 -32.50 7.92 -2.85
C VAL A 329 -33.27 6.83 -3.58
N SER A 330 -32.61 5.74 -3.95
CA SER A 330 -33.24 4.56 -4.55
C SER A 330 -33.00 3.33 -3.70
N VAL A 331 -34.06 2.70 -3.21
CA VAL A 331 -34.05 1.46 -2.43
C VAL A 331 -34.57 0.32 -3.29
N SER A 332 -33.81 -0.77 -3.40
CA SER A 332 -34.19 -1.90 -4.25
C SER A 332 -33.72 -3.25 -3.72
N GLY A 333 -34.58 -4.26 -3.87
CA GLY A 333 -34.28 -5.65 -3.54
C GLY A 333 -35.00 -6.14 -2.28
N ALA A 334 -35.41 -7.41 -2.29
CA ALA A 334 -36.31 -8.03 -1.30
C ALA A 334 -35.79 -8.07 0.16
N GLY A 335 -34.53 -7.69 0.40
CA GLY A 335 -33.98 -7.58 1.74
C GLY A 335 -33.44 -6.20 2.10
N SER A 336 -33.68 -5.20 1.25
CA SER A 336 -33.46 -3.80 1.63
C SER A 336 -34.69 -3.26 2.36
N SER A 337 -34.49 -2.59 3.49
CA SER A 337 -35.58 -1.98 4.25
C SER A 337 -35.23 -0.58 4.74
N VAL A 338 -36.23 0.29 4.70
CA VAL A 338 -36.16 1.64 5.26
C VAL A 338 -37.38 1.84 6.17
N THR A 339 -37.16 2.18 7.44
CA THR A 339 -38.27 2.41 8.37
C THR A 339 -39.01 3.70 8.00
N ASN A 340 -38.29 4.82 7.91
CA ASN A 340 -38.84 6.11 7.51
C ASN A 340 -38.17 6.61 6.23
N LEU A 341 -38.94 6.76 5.16
CA LEU A 341 -38.46 7.29 3.89
C LEU A 341 -39.09 8.67 3.65
N TYR A 342 -38.25 9.70 3.70
CA TYR A 342 -38.68 11.09 3.64
C TYR A 342 -37.95 11.87 2.54
N ALA A 343 -38.71 12.60 1.72
CA ALA A 343 -38.18 13.49 0.69
C ALA A 343 -38.56 14.95 0.97
N ASP A 344 -37.55 15.82 1.08
CA ASP A 344 -37.67 17.27 1.19
C ASP A 344 -37.76 17.93 -0.20
N THR A 345 -37.80 19.26 -0.25
CA THR A 345 -37.91 20.06 -1.48
C THR A 345 -36.89 19.69 -2.54
N GLY A 346 -37.37 19.27 -3.72
CA GLY A 346 -36.55 18.84 -4.85
C GLY A 346 -35.99 17.42 -4.71
N GLY A 347 -36.22 16.77 -3.57
CA GLY A 347 -35.81 15.41 -3.30
C GLY A 347 -36.71 14.36 -3.95
N ARG A 348 -36.12 13.24 -4.34
CA ARG A 348 -36.83 12.08 -4.88
C ARG A 348 -36.38 10.81 -4.19
N ALA A 349 -37.33 10.07 -3.63
CA ALA A 349 -37.10 8.76 -3.08
C ALA A 349 -37.91 7.69 -3.81
N THR A 350 -37.30 6.54 -4.10
CA THR A 350 -37.98 5.40 -4.71
C THR A 350 -37.69 4.11 -3.95
N ALA A 351 -38.69 3.28 -3.68
CA ALA A 351 -38.52 1.92 -3.16
C ALA A 351 -39.17 0.90 -4.11
N GLN A 352 -38.45 -0.14 -4.52
CA GLN A 352 -38.95 -1.11 -5.51
C GLN A 352 -38.38 -2.54 -5.32
N ASN A 353 -38.86 -3.49 -6.13
CA ASN A 353 -38.35 -4.86 -6.20
C ASN A 353 -38.34 -5.60 -4.84
N GLY A 354 -39.43 -5.46 -4.09
CA GLY A 354 -39.58 -6.09 -2.77
C GLY A 354 -38.90 -5.35 -1.61
N ALA A 355 -38.32 -4.17 -1.86
CA ALA A 355 -37.83 -3.32 -0.78
C ALA A 355 -38.98 -2.84 0.12
N ALA A 356 -38.77 -2.91 1.44
CA ALA A 356 -39.75 -2.46 2.40
C ALA A 356 -39.53 -0.98 2.75
N ALA A 357 -40.56 -0.15 2.61
CA ALA A 357 -40.59 1.22 3.14
C ALA A 357 -41.79 1.34 4.08
N ALA A 358 -41.56 1.43 5.39
CA ALA A 358 -42.67 1.33 6.36
C ALA A 358 -43.52 2.60 6.41
N VAL A 359 -42.91 3.78 6.31
CA VAL A 359 -43.61 5.07 6.34
C VAL A 359 -43.04 6.03 5.28
N PRO A 360 -43.60 6.06 4.05
CA PRO A 360 -43.24 7.06 3.06
C PRO A 360 -43.88 8.41 3.40
N SER A 361 -43.11 9.49 3.36
CA SER A 361 -43.60 10.86 3.59
C SER A 361 -42.85 11.87 2.72
N ALA A 362 -43.55 12.92 2.25
CA ALA A 362 -42.96 13.95 1.42
C ALA A 362 -43.22 15.33 2.03
N GLY A 363 -42.17 16.14 2.14
CA GLY A 363 -42.26 17.58 2.41
C GLY A 363 -42.51 18.37 1.12
N SER A 364 -42.64 19.69 1.25
CA SER A 364 -43.00 20.57 0.13
C SER A 364 -42.10 20.40 -1.09
N GLY A 365 -42.65 19.95 -2.22
CA GLY A 365 -41.91 19.73 -3.46
C GLY A 365 -41.03 18.47 -3.50
N GLY A 366 -41.16 17.58 -2.52
CA GLY A 366 -40.53 16.26 -2.50
C GLY A 366 -41.46 15.18 -3.08
N VAL A 367 -40.88 14.09 -3.57
CA VAL A 367 -41.63 12.94 -4.10
C VAL A 367 -41.08 11.63 -3.54
N VAL A 368 -41.96 10.82 -2.96
CA VAL A 368 -41.65 9.45 -2.53
C VAL A 368 -42.51 8.47 -3.29
N CYS A 369 -41.92 7.54 -4.03
CA CYS A 369 -42.65 6.49 -4.76
C CYS A 369 -42.26 5.09 -4.26
N THR A 370 -43.24 4.25 -3.99
CA THR A 370 -43.06 2.84 -3.62
C THR A 370 -43.70 1.94 -4.68
N TYR A 371 -43.05 0.84 -5.04
CA TYR A 371 -43.58 -0.17 -5.96
C TYR A 371 -43.92 -1.45 -5.19
N VAL A 372 -45.21 -1.75 -5.11
CA VAL A 372 -45.75 -2.90 -4.39
C VAL A 372 -46.69 -3.65 -5.34
N GLU A 373 -46.49 -4.97 -5.47
CA GLU A 373 -47.39 -5.88 -6.20
C GLU A 373 -47.76 -5.48 -7.64
N GLY A 374 -46.82 -4.87 -8.37
CA GLY A 374 -47.07 -4.50 -9.77
C GLY A 374 -47.49 -3.05 -9.99
N ALA A 375 -47.67 -2.27 -8.92
CA ALA A 375 -48.17 -0.90 -8.99
C ALA A 375 -47.25 0.10 -8.26
N TRP A 376 -47.15 1.30 -8.81
CA TRP A 376 -46.50 2.44 -8.16
C TRP A 376 -47.51 3.22 -7.31
N SER A 377 -47.13 3.51 -6.07
CA SER A 377 -47.82 4.46 -5.18
C SER A 377 -46.87 5.61 -4.88
N CYS A 378 -47.28 6.86 -5.10
CA CYS A 378 -46.44 8.02 -4.87
C CYS A 378 -47.10 9.01 -3.89
N VAL A 379 -46.32 9.52 -2.95
CA VAL A 379 -46.65 10.61 -2.04
C VAL A 379 -45.92 11.85 -2.52
N ASN A 380 -46.65 12.96 -2.69
CA ASN A 380 -46.11 14.27 -3.05
C ASN A 380 -46.44 15.25 -1.92
N GLY A 381 -45.52 16.15 -1.59
CA GLY A 381 -45.70 17.14 -0.50
C GLY A 381 -45.74 18.59 -0.97
#